data_AF-R0L2J5-F1
#
_entry.id   AF-R0L2J5-F1
#
_cell.length_a   1.000
_cell.length_b   1.000
_cell.length_c   1.000
_cell.angle_alpha   90.00
_cell.angle_beta   90.00
_cell.angle_gamma   90.00
#
_symmetry.space_group_name_H-M   'P 1'
#
loop_
_entity.id
_entity.type
_entity.pdbx_description
1 polymer ?
#
loop_
_entity_poly.entity_id
_entity_poly.type
_entity_poly.pdbx_seq_one_letter_code
_entity_poly.pdbx_strand_id
1 'polypeptide(L)'
;LQRSVVASGEKQQKAEYRISKSAWLKDTADPVVRALELRMAAVTGLDLRPPYAEYLQVVNYGLGGHYEPHFDHATSRKSPLYRMKSGNRIATVMIYVSWTQPQGCCGVPNPCPLSAPQNAALFWWNLRRNGDGDGDTLHAGCPVLAGDKWVANKWIHEHGQEFR
;
A
#
# COMPACT_ATOMS: atom_id res chain seq x y z
N LEU A 1 2.15 16.44 5.73
CA LEU A 1 1.44 15.57 4.75
C LEU A 1 0.85 16.44 3.63
N GLN A 2 0.77 15.93 2.41
CA GLN A 2 0.09 16.58 1.28
C GLN A 2 -1.07 15.71 0.80
N ARG A 3 -2.04 16.27 0.07
CA ARG A 3 -3.16 15.48 -0.49
C ARG A 3 -2.58 14.37 -1.40
N SER A 4 -3.04 13.14 -1.19
CA SER A 4 -2.57 11.98 -1.95
C SER A 4 -2.93 12.11 -3.43
N VAL A 5 -2.06 11.57 -4.26
CA VAL A 5 -2.23 11.46 -5.71
C VAL A 5 -2.17 9.99 -6.09
N VAL A 6 -2.86 9.64 -7.17
CA VAL A 6 -2.91 8.29 -7.72
C VAL A 6 -2.34 8.31 -9.14
N ALA A 7 -1.68 7.24 -9.54
CA ALA A 7 -1.19 7.09 -10.91
C ALA A 7 -2.37 6.73 -11.82
N SER A 8 -2.76 7.64 -12.70
CA SER A 8 -3.75 7.38 -13.76
C SER A 8 -3.05 7.53 -15.11
N GLY A 9 -2.70 6.40 -15.72
CA GLY A 9 -1.83 6.39 -16.90
C GLY A 9 -0.47 7.00 -16.60
N GLU A 10 -0.06 8.04 -17.34
CA GLU A 10 1.27 8.67 -17.23
C GLU A 10 1.38 9.80 -16.21
N LYS A 11 0.27 10.27 -15.61
CA LYS A 11 0.27 11.43 -14.71
C LYS A 11 -0.21 11.07 -13.30
N GLN A 12 0.45 11.64 -12.29
CA GLN A 12 -0.07 11.65 -10.92
C GLN A 12 -1.12 12.76 -10.80
N GLN A 13 -2.35 12.41 -10.44
CA GLN A 13 -3.44 13.36 -10.30
C GLN A 13 -4.16 13.18 -8.96
N LYS A 14 -4.75 14.27 -8.46
CA LYS A 14 -5.71 14.20 -7.34
C LYS A 14 -6.94 13.49 -7.86
N ALA A 15 -7.33 12.41 -7.20
CA ALA A 15 -8.56 11.69 -7.53
C ALA A 15 -9.66 12.00 -6.51
N GLU A 16 -10.90 11.97 -6.97
CA GLU A 16 -12.07 11.98 -6.08
C GLU A 16 -12.22 10.64 -5.37
N TYR A 17 -11.82 9.55 -6.02
CA TYR A 17 -11.87 8.18 -5.48
C TYR A 17 -10.81 7.83 -4.41
N ARG A 18 -9.86 8.73 -4.14
CA ARG A 18 -8.89 8.61 -3.03
C ARG A 18 -8.81 9.91 -2.26
N ILE A 19 -9.45 9.95 -1.10
CA ILE A 19 -9.47 11.11 -0.21
C ILE A 19 -8.58 10.82 0.99
N SER A 20 -7.30 11.18 0.87
CA SER A 20 -6.29 11.03 1.94
C SER A 20 -5.18 12.07 1.83
N LYS A 21 -4.37 12.15 2.88
CA LYS A 21 -3.09 12.85 2.87
C LYS A 21 -1.95 11.84 3.03
N SER A 22 -0.86 11.99 2.28
CA SER A 22 0.29 11.08 2.35
C SER A 22 1.63 11.80 2.44
N ALA A 23 2.63 11.06 2.89
CA ALA A 23 4.06 11.38 2.79
C ALA A 23 4.85 10.10 2.53
N TRP A 24 6.10 10.28 2.08
CA TRP A 24 7.03 9.19 1.80
C TRP A 24 8.26 9.36 2.69
N LEU A 25 8.59 8.32 3.44
CA LEU A 25 9.74 8.29 4.35
C LEU A 25 10.81 7.38 3.76
N LYS A 26 11.99 7.96 3.52
CA LYS A 26 13.19 7.18 3.18
C LYS A 26 13.59 6.34 4.39
N ASP A 27 14.23 5.21 4.17
CA ASP A 27 14.70 4.34 5.26
C ASP A 27 15.76 5.04 6.15
N THR A 28 16.43 6.06 5.63
CA THR A 28 17.38 6.91 6.36
C THR A 28 16.74 8.08 7.10
N ALA A 29 15.42 8.25 7.02
CA ALA A 29 14.73 9.39 7.62
C ALA A 29 14.74 9.33 9.16
N ASP A 30 14.65 8.12 9.73
CA ASP A 30 14.65 7.89 11.17
C ASP A 30 15.06 6.42 11.46
N PRO A 31 15.81 6.14 12.55
CA PRO A 31 16.16 4.77 12.94
C PRO A 31 14.97 3.81 13.08
N VAL A 32 13.78 4.31 13.45
CA VAL A 32 12.56 3.51 13.55
C VAL A 32 12.11 3.03 12.17
N VAL A 33 12.22 3.87 11.13
CA VAL A 33 11.87 3.49 9.75
C VAL A 33 12.82 2.41 9.25
N ARG A 34 14.12 2.54 9.54
CA ARG A 34 15.12 1.51 9.22
C ARG A 34 14.84 0.19 9.96
N ALA A 35 14.55 0.25 11.25
CA ALA A 35 14.23 -0.96 12.03
C ALA A 35 12.96 -1.65 11.51
N LEU A 36 11.98 -0.88 11.06
CA LEU A 36 10.75 -1.41 10.46
C LEU A 36 11.04 -2.10 9.11
N GLU A 37 11.86 -1.50 8.25
CA GLU A 37 12.28 -2.13 6.99
C GLU A 37 13.00 -3.46 7.23
N LEU A 38 13.95 -3.52 8.18
CA LEU A 38 14.65 -4.75 8.52
C LEU A 38 13.70 -5.85 9.02
N ARG A 39 12.68 -5.47 9.82
CA ARG A 39 11.67 -6.41 10.31
C ARG A 39 10.79 -6.93 9.16
N MET A 40 10.34 -6.05 8.27
CA MET A 40 9.55 -6.45 7.10
C MET A 40 10.36 -7.36 6.17
N ALA A 41 11.63 -7.05 5.95
CA ALA A 41 12.56 -7.88 5.20
C ALA A 41 12.72 -9.28 5.81
N ALA A 42 12.89 -9.38 7.12
CA ALA A 42 13.02 -10.67 7.81
C ALA A 42 11.74 -11.51 7.77
N VAL A 43 10.56 -10.89 7.86
CA VAL A 43 9.27 -11.61 7.84
C VAL A 43 8.87 -12.05 6.43
N THR A 44 9.13 -11.21 5.42
CA THR A 44 8.71 -11.48 4.04
C THR A 44 9.73 -12.29 3.24
N GLY A 45 10.99 -12.29 3.66
CA GLY A 45 12.10 -12.84 2.89
C GLY A 45 12.50 -11.98 1.67
N LEU A 46 11.88 -10.82 1.45
CA LEU A 46 12.07 -10.00 0.25
C LEU A 46 13.06 -8.84 0.47
N ASP A 47 13.77 -8.41 -0.57
CA ASP A 47 14.61 -7.24 -0.56
C ASP A 47 13.81 -5.95 -0.62
N LEU A 48 13.91 -5.18 0.47
CA LEU A 48 13.24 -3.90 0.65
C LEU A 48 14.19 -2.71 0.48
N ARG A 49 15.47 -2.94 0.19
CA ARG A 49 16.42 -1.87 -0.08
C ARG A 49 16.15 -1.25 -1.44
N PRO A 50 16.35 0.06 -1.62
CA PRO A 50 16.27 0.68 -2.94
C PRO A 50 17.22 0.00 -3.94
N PRO A 51 16.82 -0.21 -5.21
CA PRO A 51 15.54 0.20 -5.82
C PRO A 51 14.42 -0.86 -5.74
N TYR A 52 14.59 -1.93 -4.95
CA TYR A 52 13.72 -3.10 -4.95
C TYR A 52 12.44 -2.95 -4.12
N ALA A 53 12.34 -1.88 -3.32
CA ALA A 53 11.08 -1.43 -2.75
C ALA A 53 10.98 0.09 -2.76
N GLU A 54 9.74 0.57 -2.75
CA GLU A 54 9.45 1.99 -2.63
C GLU A 54 9.73 2.50 -1.20
N TYR A 55 9.81 3.82 -1.04
CA TYR A 55 9.88 4.41 0.29
C TYR A 55 8.62 4.08 1.10
N LEU A 56 8.71 4.14 2.43
CA LEU A 56 7.55 3.88 3.28
C LEU A 56 6.52 4.98 3.05
N GLN A 57 5.36 4.63 2.49
CA GLN A 57 4.25 5.56 2.35
C GLN A 57 3.49 5.61 3.66
N VAL A 58 3.29 6.80 4.24
CA VAL A 58 2.42 7.02 5.39
C VAL A 58 1.18 7.77 4.91
N VAL A 59 0.00 7.29 5.26
CA VAL A 59 -1.29 7.81 4.81
C VAL A 59 -2.20 8.06 6.00
N ASN A 60 -2.82 9.24 5.99
CA ASN A 60 -3.90 9.61 6.89
C ASN A 60 -5.21 9.76 6.10
N TYR A 61 -6.24 9.04 6.57
CA TYR A 61 -7.63 9.22 6.17
C TYR A 61 -8.36 9.91 7.32
N GLY A 62 -8.78 11.16 7.12
CA GLY A 62 -9.71 11.84 8.02
C GLY A 62 -11.15 11.40 7.76
N LEU A 63 -12.12 12.06 8.41
CA LEU A 63 -13.55 11.79 8.24
C LEU A 63 -13.98 11.75 6.75
N GLY A 64 -14.68 10.69 6.35
CA GLY A 64 -15.10 10.43 4.96
C GLY A 64 -13.95 10.02 4.02
N GLY A 65 -12.70 10.06 4.49
CA GLY A 65 -11.53 9.62 3.74
C GLY A 65 -11.62 8.14 3.40
N HIS A 66 -11.41 7.82 2.13
CA HIS A 66 -11.53 6.46 1.59
C HIS A 66 -10.56 6.25 0.42
N TYR A 67 -10.48 5.01 -0.03
CA TYR A 67 -9.84 4.63 -1.28
C TYR A 67 -10.70 3.56 -1.97
N GLU A 68 -11.21 3.86 -3.16
CA GLU A 68 -11.96 2.90 -3.98
C GLU A 68 -11.19 1.60 -4.27
N PRO A 69 -11.90 0.51 -4.61
CA PRO A 69 -11.29 -0.75 -5.00
C PRO A 69 -10.21 -0.58 -6.07
N HIS A 70 -9.02 -1.10 -5.80
CA HIS A 70 -7.86 -1.02 -6.70
C HIS A 70 -6.92 -2.19 -6.51
N PHE A 71 -5.95 -2.29 -7.43
CA PHE A 71 -4.81 -3.17 -7.33
C PHE A 71 -3.56 -2.35 -7.03
N ASP A 72 -2.64 -2.95 -6.29
CA ASP A 72 -1.33 -2.36 -6.07
C ASP A 72 -0.38 -2.62 -7.23
N HIS A 73 -0.55 -3.75 -7.95
CA HIS A 73 0.19 -4.04 -9.18
C HIS A 73 -0.37 -3.25 -10.37
N ALA A 74 0.47 -3.02 -11.36
CA ALA A 74 0.05 -2.43 -12.63
C ALA A 74 -0.81 -3.40 -13.45
N THR A 75 -2.02 -2.98 -13.78
CA THR A 75 -2.98 -3.71 -14.62
C THR A 75 -2.84 -3.43 -16.12
N SER A 76 -1.98 -2.47 -16.50
CA SER A 76 -1.75 -2.09 -17.90
C SER A 76 -0.26 -1.90 -18.17
N ARG A 77 0.23 -2.42 -19.29
CA ARG A 77 1.61 -2.23 -19.77
C ARG A 77 1.99 -0.76 -20.00
N LYS A 78 1.00 0.14 -20.09
CA LYS A 78 1.22 1.60 -20.18
C LYS A 78 1.53 2.24 -18.82
N SER A 79 1.37 1.51 -17.72
CA SER A 79 1.66 2.01 -16.38
C SER A 79 3.14 2.41 -16.25
N PRO A 80 3.45 3.53 -15.57
CA PRO A 80 4.82 3.92 -15.27
C PRO A 80 5.62 2.83 -14.53
N LEU A 81 4.97 1.93 -13.79
CA LEU A 81 5.62 0.82 -13.10
C LEU A 81 6.38 -0.10 -14.08
N TYR A 82 5.83 -0.38 -15.27
CA TYR A 82 6.53 -1.17 -16.29
C TYR A 82 7.72 -0.44 -16.92
N ARG A 83 7.83 0.88 -16.73
CA ARG A 83 9.01 1.66 -17.15
C ARG A 83 10.11 1.67 -16.09
N MET A 84 9.81 1.24 -14.87
CA MET A 84 10.79 1.13 -13.80
C MET A 84 11.62 -0.13 -13.98
N LYS A 85 12.94 -0.02 -13.81
CA LYS A 85 13.85 -1.16 -13.87
C LYS A 85 13.57 -2.20 -12.78
N SER A 86 12.94 -1.79 -11.68
CA SER A 86 12.53 -2.67 -10.59
C SER A 86 11.33 -3.56 -10.94
N GLY A 87 10.60 -3.25 -12.01
CA GLY A 87 9.42 -4.02 -12.43
C GLY A 87 8.16 -3.67 -11.63
N ASN A 88 7.14 -4.51 -11.78
CA ASN A 88 5.86 -4.37 -11.11
C ASN A 88 5.99 -4.64 -9.59
N ARG A 89 4.96 -4.29 -8.82
CA ARG A 89 4.91 -4.53 -7.39
C ARG A 89 4.52 -5.99 -7.14
N ILE A 90 5.45 -6.81 -6.64
CA ILE A 90 5.24 -8.22 -6.35
C ILE A 90 4.46 -8.45 -5.05
N ALA A 91 4.61 -7.55 -4.07
CA ALA A 91 3.99 -7.69 -2.76
C ALA A 91 3.77 -6.34 -2.07
N THR A 92 2.85 -6.34 -1.10
CA THR A 92 2.57 -5.19 -0.24
C THR A 92 2.62 -5.61 1.22
N VAL A 93 3.27 -4.78 2.04
CA VAL A 93 3.08 -4.79 3.50
C VAL A 93 2.29 -3.54 3.86
N MET A 94 1.15 -3.72 4.55
CA MET A 94 0.34 -2.62 5.08
C MET A 94 0.24 -2.70 6.59
N ILE A 95 0.54 -1.60 7.28
CA ILE A 95 0.61 -1.49 8.74
C ILE A 95 -0.48 -0.53 9.20
N TYR A 96 -1.27 -0.95 10.18
CA TYR A 96 -2.30 -0.14 10.81
C TYR A 96 -1.68 0.61 11.99
N VAL A 97 -1.27 1.86 11.79
CA VAL A 97 -0.54 2.66 12.80
C VAL A 97 -1.49 3.12 13.91
N SER A 98 -2.66 3.61 13.54
CA SER A 98 -3.75 3.92 14.46
C SER A 98 -5.08 3.90 13.73
N TRP A 99 -6.12 3.52 14.46
CA TRP A 99 -7.48 3.58 13.95
C TRP A 99 -8.51 3.73 15.06
N THR A 100 -9.28 4.81 15.00
CA THR A 100 -10.38 5.06 15.92
C THR A 100 -11.64 4.34 15.45
N GLN A 101 -11.72 3.05 15.76
CA GLN A 101 -12.85 2.14 15.63
C GLN A 101 -13.45 1.88 14.22
N PRO A 102 -13.73 0.60 13.89
CA PRO A 102 -14.71 0.26 12.87
C PRO A 102 -16.10 0.71 13.34
N GLN A 103 -16.71 1.61 12.60
CA GLN A 103 -18.16 1.71 12.62
C GLN A 103 -18.65 1.26 11.24
N GLY A 104 -19.48 0.20 11.21
CA GLY A 104 -20.26 -0.22 10.06
C GLY A 104 -19.59 -1.22 9.09
N CYS A 105 -20.26 -2.33 8.82
CA CYS A 105 -20.09 -3.04 7.54
C CYS A 105 -20.59 -2.12 6.43
N CYS A 106 -19.79 -1.87 5.40
CA CYS A 106 -20.34 -1.44 4.12
C CYS A 106 -21.28 -2.57 3.65
N GLY A 107 -22.56 -2.27 3.49
CA GLY A 107 -23.53 -3.25 3.02
C GLY A 107 -23.11 -3.91 1.71
N VAL A 108 -23.63 -5.14 1.51
CA VAL A 108 -23.51 -5.94 0.28
C VAL A 108 -23.73 -5.05 -0.95
N PRO A 109 -22.87 -5.12 -2.00
CA PRO A 109 -22.03 -6.26 -2.38
C PRO A 109 -20.60 -6.23 -1.84
N ASN A 110 -20.21 -5.24 -1.01
CA ASN A 110 -18.83 -5.13 -0.56
C ASN A 110 -18.60 -5.91 0.74
N PRO A 111 -17.56 -6.77 0.81
CA PRO A 111 -17.22 -7.47 2.04
C PRO A 111 -16.89 -6.47 3.16
N CYS A 112 -17.25 -6.82 4.39
CA CYS A 112 -16.97 -5.97 5.55
C CYS A 112 -15.46 -5.72 5.68
N PRO A 113 -15.05 -4.49 6.05
CA PRO A 113 -13.64 -4.18 6.21
C PRO A 113 -13.00 -5.10 7.24
N LEU A 114 -11.82 -5.63 6.92
CA LEU A 114 -11.00 -6.34 7.88
C LEU A 114 -10.69 -5.40 9.05
N SER A 115 -11.17 -5.74 10.24
CA SER A 115 -10.83 -5.02 11.47
C SER A 115 -9.45 -5.44 11.93
N ALA A 116 -8.41 -4.81 11.39
CA ALA A 116 -7.05 -5.01 11.86
C ALA A 116 -6.80 -4.21 13.16
N PRO A 117 -6.28 -4.84 14.23
CA PRO A 117 -5.96 -4.13 15.44
C PRO A 117 -4.83 -3.11 15.20
N GLN A 118 -4.73 -2.10 16.06
CA GLN A 118 -3.63 -1.16 16.01
C GLN A 118 -2.28 -1.91 16.13
N ASN A 119 -1.30 -1.45 15.34
CA ASN A 119 0.02 -2.05 15.16
C ASN A 119 0.04 -3.42 14.47
N ALA A 120 -1.10 -3.89 13.95
CA ALA A 120 -1.11 -5.05 13.06
C ALA A 120 -0.53 -4.71 11.70
N ALA A 121 0.04 -5.72 11.05
CA ALA A 121 0.47 -5.67 9.66
C ALA A 121 -0.23 -6.75 8.85
N LEU A 122 -0.65 -6.39 7.63
CA LEU A 122 -1.09 -7.30 6.60
C LEU A 122 0.03 -7.42 5.57
N PHE A 123 0.17 -8.61 5.03
CA PHE A 123 1.07 -8.91 3.92
C PHE A 123 0.32 -9.74 2.89
N TRP A 124 0.48 -9.38 1.62
CA TRP A 124 -0.03 -10.18 0.52
C TRP A 124 0.87 -10.04 -0.70
N TRP A 125 0.82 -11.07 -1.55
CA TRP A 125 1.43 -11.08 -2.86
C TRP A 125 0.46 -10.45 -3.86
N ASN A 126 0.93 -9.48 -4.64
CA ASN A 126 0.15 -8.82 -5.68
C ASN A 126 0.19 -9.55 -7.02
N LEU A 127 1.20 -10.40 -7.23
CA LEU A 127 1.42 -11.16 -8.46
C LEU A 127 1.34 -12.65 -8.17
N ARG A 128 0.85 -13.40 -9.16
CA ARG A 128 0.93 -14.85 -9.21
C ARG A 128 2.37 -15.28 -9.49
N ARG A 129 2.68 -16.57 -9.28
CA ARG A 129 4.03 -17.13 -9.50
C ARG A 129 4.55 -16.97 -10.94
N ASN A 130 3.67 -16.76 -11.90
CA ASN A 130 4.01 -16.52 -13.30
C ASN A 130 4.24 -15.02 -13.63
N GLY A 131 4.15 -14.13 -12.64
CA GLY A 131 4.32 -12.67 -12.80
C GLY A 131 3.04 -11.92 -13.17
N ASP A 132 1.92 -12.62 -13.41
CA ASP A 132 0.66 -11.96 -13.73
C ASP A 132 0.04 -11.32 -12.49
N GLY A 133 -0.63 -10.18 -12.68
CA GLY A 133 -1.42 -9.52 -11.65
C GLY A 133 -2.47 -10.46 -11.05
N ASP A 134 -2.50 -10.56 -9.72
CA ASP A 134 -3.46 -11.40 -9.04
C ASP A 134 -4.79 -10.66 -8.81
N GLY A 135 -5.83 -11.08 -9.55
CA GLY A 135 -7.18 -10.51 -9.45
C GLY A 135 -7.83 -10.66 -8.07
N ASP A 136 -7.38 -11.63 -7.27
CA ASP A 136 -7.90 -11.87 -5.91
C ASP A 136 -7.41 -10.82 -4.89
N THR A 137 -6.51 -9.93 -5.32
CA THR A 137 -5.91 -8.87 -4.47
C THR A 137 -6.63 -7.53 -4.58
N LEU A 138 -7.79 -7.47 -5.24
CA LEU A 138 -8.60 -6.25 -5.31
C LEU A 138 -8.98 -5.83 -3.88
N HIS A 139 -8.57 -4.63 -3.48
CA HIS A 139 -8.78 -4.15 -2.12
C HIS A 139 -9.14 -2.67 -2.09
N ALA A 140 -9.73 -2.24 -0.98
CA ALA A 140 -10.23 -0.88 -0.79
C ALA A 140 -9.97 -0.39 0.63
N GLY A 141 -9.99 0.93 0.80
CA GLY A 141 -10.08 1.58 2.10
C GLY A 141 -11.49 2.12 2.31
N CYS A 142 -12.28 1.47 3.17
CA CYS A 142 -13.62 1.97 3.52
C CYS A 142 -13.56 3.40 4.11
N PRO A 143 -14.63 4.20 3.90
CA PRO A 143 -14.73 5.53 4.48
C PRO A 143 -14.57 5.53 6.01
N VAL A 144 -13.77 6.46 6.53
CA VAL A 144 -13.66 6.69 7.97
C VAL A 144 -14.93 7.39 8.46
N LEU A 145 -15.71 6.72 9.30
CA LEU A 145 -16.97 7.28 9.84
C LEU A 145 -16.77 8.05 11.16
N ALA A 146 -15.67 7.80 11.88
CA ALA A 146 -15.33 8.53 13.11
C ALA A 146 -13.82 8.59 13.31
N GLY A 147 -13.36 9.73 13.84
CA GLY A 147 -11.94 10.03 14.08
C GLY A 147 -11.09 9.98 12.81
N ASP A 148 -9.95 9.28 12.87
CA ASP A 148 -9.02 9.14 11.76
C ASP A 148 -8.38 7.74 11.68
N LYS A 149 -7.85 7.43 10.49
CA LYS A 149 -7.14 6.19 10.20
C LYS A 149 -5.75 6.52 9.67
N TRP A 150 -4.74 5.99 10.34
CA TRP A 150 -3.35 6.05 9.90
C TRP A 150 -2.88 4.68 9.47
N VAL A 151 -2.38 4.60 8.24
CA VAL A 151 -1.74 3.41 7.72
C VAL A 151 -0.37 3.76 7.16
N ALA A 152 0.54 2.79 7.18
CA ALA A 152 1.77 2.85 6.42
C ALA A 152 1.83 1.66 5.48
N ASN A 153 2.31 1.84 4.25
CA ASN A 153 2.46 0.76 3.30
C ASN A 153 3.84 0.79 2.64
N LYS A 154 4.39 -0.40 2.41
CA LYS A 154 5.66 -0.63 1.73
C LYS A 154 5.37 -1.52 0.53
N TRP A 155 5.62 -0.98 -0.66
CA TRP A 155 5.49 -1.70 -1.92
C TRP A 155 6.82 -2.28 -2.32
N ILE A 156 6.83 -3.57 -2.64
CA ILE A 156 8.02 -4.34 -2.97
C ILE A 156 7.92 -4.73 -4.44
N HIS A 157 9.02 -4.56 -5.17
CA HIS A 157 9.09 -4.83 -6.60
C HIS A 157 9.59 -6.24 -6.91
N GLU A 158 9.22 -6.74 -8.09
CA GLU A 158 9.49 -8.13 -8.53
C GLU A 158 10.96 -8.40 -8.89
N HIS A 159 11.70 -7.42 -9.41
CA HIS A 159 13.12 -7.60 -9.75
C HIS A 159 14.03 -7.37 -8.55
N GLY A 160 15.14 -8.11 -8.47
CA GLY A 160 16.13 -8.01 -7.39
C GLY A 160 15.82 -8.90 -6.19
N GLN A 161 14.90 -9.86 -6.36
CA GLN A 161 14.47 -10.81 -5.35
C GLN A 161 15.11 -12.20 -5.52
N GLU A 162 15.91 -12.40 -6.56
CA GLU A 162 16.36 -13.72 -7.05
C GLU A 162 17.44 -14.35 -6.17
N PHE A 163 18.17 -13.54 -5.39
CA PHE A 163 19.36 -13.96 -4.64
C PHE A 163 19.29 -13.65 -3.14
N ARG A 164 18.08 -13.60 -2.58
CA ARG A 164 17.86 -13.34 -1.16
C ARG A 164 17.45 -14.57 -0.39
#